data_AF-E4NVQ2-F1
#
_entry.id   AF-E4NVQ2-F1
#
_cell.length_a   1.000
_cell.length_b   1.000
_cell.length_c   1.000
_cell.angle_alpha   90.00
_cell.angle_beta   90.00
_cell.angle_gamma   90.00
#
_symmetry.space_group_name_H-M   'P 1'
#
loop_
_entity.id
_entity.type
_entity.pdbx_description
1 polymer ?
#
loop_
_entity_poly.entity_id
_entity_poly.type
_entity_poly.pdbx_seq_one_letter_code
_entity_poly.pdbx_strand_id
1 'polypeptide(L)'
;MSVLSTADEGKYLMDEEAEQIGIITEVDTDAQVAYVEPDPDIAEAVIQGFGFGDADEDDIKVPAGAVETVTDTELRVAKDL
;
A
#
# COMPACT_ATOMS: atom_id res chain seq x y z
N MET A 1 -4.59 12.47 10.70
CA MET A 1 -3.81 12.66 9.46
C MET A 1 -2.61 11.76 9.58
N SER A 2 -2.69 10.57 9.01
CA SER A 2 -1.49 9.77 8.77
C SER A 2 -0.74 10.40 7.60
N VAL A 3 0.58 10.46 7.72
CA VAL A 3 1.46 10.92 6.65
C VAL A 3 2.03 9.66 6.03
N LEU A 4 1.81 9.47 4.74
CA LEU A 4 2.38 8.35 4.00
C LEU A 4 3.85 8.64 3.70
N SER A 5 4.71 7.65 3.92
CA SER A 5 6.14 7.72 3.68
C SER A 5 6.62 6.47 2.95
N THR A 6 7.81 6.53 2.35
CA THR A 6 8.45 5.34 1.76
C THR A 6 8.71 4.22 2.79
N ALA A 7 8.63 4.52 4.10
CA ALA A 7 8.66 3.50 5.13
C ALA A 7 7.38 2.64 5.19
N ASP A 8 6.32 3.06 4.50
CA ASP A 8 5.08 2.30 4.36
C ASP A 8 5.11 1.35 3.15
N GLU A 9 6.14 1.43 2.30
CA GLU A 9 6.40 0.49 1.21
C GLU A 9 6.68 -0.91 1.78
N GLY A 10 6.04 -1.92 1.20
CA GLY A 10 6.10 -3.30 1.64
C GLY A 10 5.14 -3.67 2.77
N LYS A 11 4.37 -2.72 3.31
CA LYS A 11 3.33 -3.05 4.30
C LYS A 11 2.08 -3.61 3.63
N TYR A 12 1.33 -4.41 4.37
CA TYR A 12 0.07 -4.95 3.90
C TYR A 12 -1.03 -3.90 4.00
N LEU A 13 -1.77 -3.70 2.91
CA LEU A 13 -3.01 -2.92 2.93
C LEU A 13 -4.14 -3.84 3.38
N MET A 14 -4.83 -3.43 4.44
CA MET A 14 -6.00 -4.09 4.97
C MET A 14 -7.20 -3.16 4.96
N ASP A 15 -8.38 -3.73 4.77
CA ASP A 15 -9.64 -3.03 4.94
C ASP A 15 -10.05 -2.93 6.43
N GLU A 16 -11.12 -2.20 6.73
CA GLU A 16 -11.73 -2.15 8.06
C GLU A 16 -12.19 -3.53 8.56
N GLU A 17 -12.52 -4.45 7.65
CA GLU A 17 -12.88 -5.84 7.97
C GLU A 17 -11.66 -6.74 8.29
N ALA A 18 -10.44 -6.16 8.34
CA ALA A 18 -9.18 -6.88 8.45
C ALA A 18 -8.94 -7.88 7.30
N GLU A 19 -9.54 -7.61 6.14
CA GLU A 19 -9.27 -8.33 4.90
C GLU A 19 -8.06 -7.71 4.21
N GLN A 20 -7.10 -8.54 3.81
CA GLN A 20 -5.94 -8.09 3.05
C GLN A 20 -6.37 -7.74 1.63
N ILE A 21 -6.28 -6.46 1.28
CA ILE A 21 -6.55 -5.97 -0.08
C ILE A 21 -5.33 -6.21 -0.97
N GLY A 22 -4.12 -6.02 -0.43
CA GLY A 22 -2.88 -6.12 -1.19
C GLY A 22 -1.65 -5.73 -0.39
N ILE A 23 -0.56 -5.44 -1.09
CA ILE A 23 0.68 -4.95 -0.49
C ILE A 23 1.11 -3.64 -1.15
N ILE A 24 1.70 -2.74 -0.37
CA ILE A 24 2.15 -1.46 -0.88
C ILE A 24 3.46 -1.66 -1.64
N THR A 25 3.47 -1.38 -2.94
CA THR A 25 4.65 -1.46 -3.81
C THR A 25 5.43 -0.16 -3.78
N GLU A 26 4.73 0.98 -3.79
CA GLU A 26 5.34 2.31 -3.82
C GLU A 26 4.52 3.33 -3.03
N VAL A 27 5.18 4.34 -2.47
CA VAL A 27 4.51 5.47 -1.83
C VAL A 27 5.01 6.81 -2.39
N ASP A 28 4.11 7.51 -3.07
CA ASP A 28 4.34 8.88 -3.53
C ASP A 28 4.14 9.85 -2.36
N THR A 29 5.25 10.30 -1.78
CA THR A 29 5.22 11.24 -0.65
C THR A 29 4.84 12.67 -1.05
N ASP A 30 5.01 13.05 -2.31
CA ASP A 30 4.64 14.37 -2.83
C ASP A 30 3.12 14.46 -3.06
N ALA A 31 2.54 13.43 -3.66
CA ALA A 31 1.09 13.32 -3.87
C ALA A 31 0.34 12.78 -2.62
N GLN A 32 1.06 12.21 -1.65
CA GLN A 32 0.51 11.48 -0.51
C GLN A 32 -0.41 10.33 -0.95
N VAL A 33 0.09 9.47 -1.84
CA VAL A 33 -0.63 8.33 -2.42
C VAL A 33 0.22 7.07 -2.29
N ALA A 34 -0.36 6.00 -1.75
CA ALA A 34 0.24 4.67 -1.77
C ALA A 34 -0.29 3.89 -2.98
N TYR A 35 0.58 3.15 -3.62
CA TYR A 35 0.26 2.21 -4.68
C TYR A 35 0.23 0.81 -4.11
N VAL A 36 -0.86 0.10 -4.35
CA VAL A 36 -1.12 -1.19 -3.74
C VAL A 36 -1.39 -2.22 -4.80
N GLU A 37 -0.54 -3.25 -4.80
CA GLU A 37 -0.68 -4.38 -5.69
C GLU A 37 -1.64 -5.40 -5.06
N PRO A 38 -2.79 -5.67 -5.68
CA PRO A 38 -3.78 -6.63 -5.17
C PRO A 38 -3.35 -8.09 -5.39
N ASP A 39 -2.36 -8.33 -6.26
CA ASP A 39 -1.88 -9.66 -6.62
C ASP A 39 -0.60 -10.02 -5.83
N PRO A 40 -0.69 -10.80 -4.74
CA PRO A 40 0.45 -11.10 -3.89
C PRO A 40 1.54 -11.93 -4.60
N ASP A 41 1.17 -12.74 -5.59
CA ASP A 41 2.12 -13.52 -6.38
C ASP A 41 3.09 -12.63 -7.19
N ILE A 42 2.63 -11.47 -7.66
CA ILE A 42 3.45 -10.50 -8.40
C ILE A 42 4.33 -9.72 -7.43
N ALA A 43 3.74 -9.22 -6.35
CA ALA A 43 4.47 -8.42 -5.38
C ALA A 43 5.56 -9.21 -4.63
N GLU A 44 5.32 -10.48 -4.30
CA GLU A 44 6.35 -11.36 -3.74
C GLU A 44 7.54 -11.56 -4.70
N ALA A 45 7.27 -11.61 -6.01
CA ALA A 45 8.32 -11.72 -7.02
C ALA A 45 9.15 -10.43 -7.12
N VAL A 46 8.51 -9.27 -6.97
CA VAL A 46 9.15 -7.94 -6.95
C VAL A 46 10.06 -7.79 -5.72
N ILE A 47 9.54 -8.11 -4.53
CA ILE A 47 10.28 -8.05 -3.26
C ILE A 47 11.52 -8.97 -3.30
N GLN A 48 11.39 -10.17 -3.86
CA GLN A 48 12.49 -11.14 -3.95
C GLN A 48 13.54 -10.76 -5.02
N GLY A 49 13.16 -9.97 -6.02
CA GLY A 49 13.99 -9.64 -7.17
C GLY A 49 14.97 -8.50 -6.93
N PHE A 50 14.51 -7.34 -6.45
CA PHE A 50 15.30 -6.10 -6.56
C PHE A 50 14.98 -4.97 -5.56
N GLY A 51 14.10 -5.20 -4.59
CA GLY A 51 13.51 -4.11 -3.77
C GLY A 51 12.12 -3.76 -4.29
N PHE A 52 11.33 -3.06 -3.45
CA PHE A 52 9.97 -2.63 -3.77
C PHE A 52 9.94 -1.99 -5.16
N GLY A 53 9.17 -2.60 -6.07
CA GLY A 53 9.16 -2.25 -7.49
C GLY A 53 8.33 -1.00 -7.74
N ASP A 54 8.60 -0.36 -8.88
CA ASP A 54 7.85 0.78 -9.36
C ASP A 54 6.35 0.45 -9.42
N ALA A 55 5.51 1.43 -9.10
CA ALA A 55 4.07 1.27 -9.25
C ALA A 55 3.66 1.11 -10.72
N ASP A 56 2.83 0.10 -10.99
CA ASP A 56 2.34 -0.21 -12.33
C ASP A 56 0.89 0.26 -12.54
N GLU A 57 0.37 0.13 -13.77
CA GLU A 57 -1.00 0.56 -14.11
C GLU A 57 -2.11 -0.27 -13.43
N ASP A 58 -1.77 -1.47 -12.96
CA ASP A 58 -2.69 -2.37 -12.27
C ASP A 58 -2.79 -2.06 -10.75
N ASP A 59 -1.94 -1.16 -10.23
CA ASP A 59 -1.91 -0.81 -8.82
C ASP A 59 -3.08 0.09 -8.38
N ILE A 60 -3.61 -0.23 -7.21
CA ILE A 60 -4.66 0.54 -6.55
C ILE A 60 -4.04 1.77 -5.88
N LYS A 61 -4.51 2.96 -6.27
CA LYS A 61 -4.04 4.23 -5.72
C LYS A 61 -4.82 4.61 -4.47
N VAL A 62 -4.17 4.54 -3.33
CA VAL A 62 -4.74 4.83 -2.02
C VAL A 62 -4.22 6.17 -1.51
N PRO A 63 -5.03 7.25 -1.52
CA PRO A 63 -4.60 8.52 -0.96
C PRO A 63 -4.51 8.43 0.58
N ALA A 64 -3.57 9.16 1.18
CA ALA A 64 -3.40 9.22 2.65
C ALA A 64 -4.68 9.65 3.40
N GLY A 65 -5.60 10.35 2.72
CA GLY A 65 -6.90 10.73 3.26
C GLY A 65 -7.89 9.57 3.41
N ALA A 66 -7.71 8.47 2.66
CA ALA A 66 -8.50 7.24 2.79
C ALA A 66 -7.95 6.30 3.88
N VAL A 67 -6.70 6.52 4.31
CA VAL A 67 -6.04 5.74 5.35
C VAL A 67 -6.50 6.22 6.73
N GLU A 68 -7.24 5.37 7.44
CA GLU A 68 -7.65 5.66 8.82
C GLU A 68 -6.52 5.43 9.81
N THR A 69 -5.80 4.32 9.67
CA THR A 69 -4.78 3.91 10.64
C THR A 69 -3.56 3.36 9.92
N VAL A 70 -2.39 3.88 10.26
CA VAL A 70 -1.10 3.29 9.87
C VAL A 70 -0.51 2.63 11.09
N THR A 71 -0.15 1.35 10.97
CA THR A 71 0.60 0.62 11.98
C THR A 71 2.01 0.31 11.48
N ASP A 72 2.82 -0.31 12.32
CA ASP A 72 4.19 -0.70 11.98
C ASP A 72 4.22 -1.77 10.86
N THR A 73 3.18 -2.60 10.76
CA THR A 73 3.12 -3.75 9.83
C THR A 73 1.97 -3.71 8.83
N GLU A 74 0.93 -2.92 9.09
CA GLU A 74 -0.32 -2.88 8.32
C GLU A 74 -0.76 -1.42 8.10
N LEU A 75 -1.35 -1.14 6.93
CA LEU A 75 -2.17 0.04 6.71
C LEU A 75 -3.64 -0.35 6.68
N ARG A 76 -4.49 0.44 7.34
CA ARG A 76 -5.95 0.28 7.29
C ARG A 76 -6.63 1.46 6.64
N VAL A 77 -7.49 1.16 5.67
CA VAL A 77 -8.33 2.13 4.97
C VAL A 77 -9.78 2.04 5.45
N ALA A 78 -10.51 3.15 5.37
CA ALA A 78 -11.96 3.11 5.52
C ALA A 78 -12.58 2.48 4.26
N LYS A 79 -13.63 1.67 4.42
CA LYS A 79 -14.34 0.89 3.38
C LYS A 79 -14.83 1.65 2.13
N ASP A 80 -14.65 2.96 2.06
CA ASP A 80 -15.02 3.78 0.91
C ASP A 80 -13.79 3.98 0.03
N LEU A 81 -13.40 2.93 -0.69
CA LEU A 81 -12.35 2.92 -1.71
C LEU A 81 -12.92 2.52 -3.07
#